data_AF-A0A5R2NAM7-F1
#
_entry.id   AF-A0A5R2NAM7-F1
#
_cell.length_a   1.000
_cell.length_b   1.000
_cell.length_c   1.000
_cell.angle_alpha   90.00
_cell.angle_beta   90.00
_cell.angle_gamma   90.00
#
_symmetry.space_group_name_H-M   'P 1'
#
loop_
_entity.id
_entity.type
_entity.pdbx_description
1 polymer ?
#
loop_
_entity_poly.entity_id
_entity_poly.type
_entity_poly.pdbx_seq_one_letter_code
_entity_poly.pdbx_strand_id
1 'polypeptide(L)' 'MPHPGRACDCLIIGGGPAGSAAAPYLGRVRRRALAVHAD' A
#
# COMPACT_ATOMS: atom_id res chain seq x y z
N MET A 1 -14.52 -15.28 -2.88
CA MET A 1 -13.53 -14.41 -2.22
C MET A 1 -13.63 -13.00 -2.82
N PRO A 2 -13.67 -11.93 -2.02
CA PRO A 2 -13.60 -10.59 -2.58
C PRO A 2 -12.28 -10.41 -3.33
N HIS A 3 -12.32 -9.81 -4.52
CA HIS A 3 -11.12 -9.50 -5.27
C HIS A 3 -10.25 -8.55 -4.43
N PRO A 4 -8.97 -8.85 -4.16
CA PRO A 4 -8.13 -8.01 -3.28
C PRO A 4 -8.05 -6.54 -3.76
N GLY A 5 -8.17 -6.32 -5.08
CA GLY A 5 -8.24 -4.97 -5.66
C GLY A 5 -9.47 -4.14 -5.25
N ARG A 6 -10.47 -4.74 -4.59
CA ARG A 6 -11.63 -4.02 -4.01
C ARG A 6 -11.43 -3.64 -2.54
N ALA A 7 -10.38 -4.13 -1.90
CA ALA A 7 -10.11 -3.91 -0.47
C ALA A 7 -9.19 -2.70 -0.20
N CYS A 8 -8.53 -2.18 -1.24
CA CYS A 8 -7.47 -1.17 -1.14
C CYS A 8 -7.72 -0.04 -2.13
N ASP A 9 -7.48 1.21 -1.72
CA ASP A 9 -7.56 2.40 -2.57
C ASP A 9 -6.25 2.60 -3.36
N CYS A 10 -5.14 2.06 -2.86
CA CYS A 10 -3.79 2.26 -3.44
C CYS A 10 -2.94 0.99 -3.30
N LEU A 11 -2.14 0.71 -4.34
CA LEU A 11 -1.12 -0.35 -4.35
C LEU A 11 0.28 0.28 -4.42
N ILE A 12 1.16 -0.07 -3.48
CA ILE A 12 2.56 0.33 -3.45
C ILE A 12 3.41 -0.88 -3.83
N ILE A 13 4.31 -0.73 -4.80
CA ILE A 13 5.23 -1.78 -5.25
C ILE A 13 6.66 -1.34 -4.94
N GLY A 14 7.38 -2.16 -4.16
CA GLY A 14 8.76 -1.94 -3.74
C GLY A 14 8.89 -1.56 -2.25
N GLY A 15 9.84 -2.19 -1.55
CA GLY A 15 10.08 -2.04 -0.11
C GLY A 15 11.26 -1.13 0.26
N GLY A 16 11.80 -0.39 -0.72
CA GLY A 16 12.83 0.62 -0.47
C GLY A 16 12.28 1.83 0.31
N PRO A 17 13.14 2.78 0.71
CA PRO A 17 12.78 3.88 1.62
C PRO A 17 11.55 4.69 1.18
N ALA A 18 11.37 4.87 -0.14
CA ALA A 18 10.22 5.56 -0.71
C ALA A 18 8.91 4.76 -0.53
N GLY A 19 8.94 3.44 -0.76
CA GLY A 19 7.76 2.58 -0.66
C GLY A 19 7.30 2.41 0.79
N SER A 20 8.24 2.18 1.71
CA SER A 20 7.97 2.04 3.14
C SER A 20 7.47 3.36 3.75
N ALA A 21 7.95 4.51 3.26
CA ALA A 21 7.47 5.82 3.67
C ALA A 21 6.09 6.20 3.07
N ALA A 22 5.75 5.68 1.89
CA ALA A 22 4.48 5.96 1.24
C ALA A 22 3.27 5.37 2.01
N ALA A 23 3.40 4.17 2.58
CA ALA A 23 2.34 3.51 3.33
C ALA A 23 1.81 4.33 4.53
N PRO A 24 2.64 4.81 5.47
CA PRO A 24 2.16 5.64 6.58
C PRO A 24 1.66 7.01 6.11
N TYR A 25 2.20 7.57 5.02
CA TYR A 25 1.67 8.80 4.43
C TYR A 25 0.24 8.61 3.91
N LEU A 26 -0.03 7.54 3.17
CA LEU A 26 -1.37 7.20 2.70
C LEU A 26 -2.32 6.83 3.86
N GLY A 27 -1.81 6.21 4.93
CA GLY A 27 -2.56 5.96 6.15
C GLY A 27 -3.06 7.25 6.82
N ARG A 28 -2.28 8.34 6.80
CA ARG A 28 -2.69 9.64 7.39
C ARG A 28 -3.90 10.26 6.70
N VAL A 29 -4.03 10.07 5.39
CA VAL A 29 -5.19 10.52 4.60
C VAL A 29 -6.32 9.48 4.55
N ARG A 30 -6.28 8.48 5.45
CA ARG A 30 -7.27 7.40 5.59
C ARG A 30 -7.49 6.59 4.32
N ARG A 31 -6.43 6.38 3.53
CA ARG A 31 -6.45 5.49 2.37
C ARG A 31 -6.02 4.08 2.75
N ARG A 32 -6.76 3.09 2.27
CA ARG A 32 -6.39 1.69 2.44
C ARG A 32 -5.29 1.34 1.43
N ALA A 33 -4.04 1.39 1.86
CA ALA A 33 -2.90 1.06 1.02
C ALA A 33 -2.46 -0.40 1.22
N LEU A 34 -2.14 -1.09 0.13
CA LEU A 34 -1.49 -2.40 0.13
C LEU A 34 -0.05 -2.22 -0.35
N ALA A 35 0.93 -2.58 0.47
CA ALA A 35 2.34 -2.56 0.09
C ALA A 35 2.82 -3.98 -0.23
N VAL A 36 3.47 -4.13 -1.38
CA VAL A 36 4.04 -5.39 -1.85
C VAL A 36 5.53 -5.17 -2.09
N HIS A 37 6.35 -6.01 -1.48
CA HIS A 37 7.79 -6.08 -1.70
C HIS A 37 8.16 -7.52 -2.06
N ALA A 38 9.18 -7.68 -2.88
CA ALA A 38 9.85 -8.95 -3.08
C ALA A 38 11.04 -8.97 -2.11
N ASP A 39 11.08 -9.94 -1.21
CA ASP A 39 12.30 -10.28 -0.48
C ASP A 39 13.47 -10.56 -1.45
#